data_AF-A0A7R9ZBM6-F1
#
_entry.id   AF-A0A7R9ZBM6-F1
#
_cell.length_a   1.000
_cell.length_b   1.000
_cell.length_c   1.000
_cell.angle_alpha   90.00
_cell.angle_beta   90.00
_cell.angle_gamma   90.00
#
_symmetry.space_group_name_H-M   'P 1'
#
loop_
_entity.id
_entity.type
_entity.pdbx_description
1 polymer ?
#
loop_
_entity_poly.entity_id
_entity_poly.type
_entity_poly.pdbx_seq_one_letter_code
_entity_poly.pdbx_strand_id
1 'polypeptide(L)'
;DSMGDEHVWELLLPLPTTASTSMALSLLTFRLLLTSSSSSSSSEGYWSTDEFLPENRRRLRDRREKLERTLTESGIPYLPSDSGLFVWMDLREFLPPPPSPDESSSASSSAETESRESMERRERSLYLSLLNEHGLLFTPGLSMKNELPGFFRCVYSAASDGEFELGLERIGRCADAMRRSKEET
;
A
#
# COMPACT_ATOMS: atom_id res chain seq x y z
N ASP A 1 -41.01 8.96 -38.32
CA ASP A 1 -40.72 9.35 -36.94
C ASP A 1 -39.72 8.38 -36.34
N SER A 2 -38.41 8.63 -36.48
CA SER A 2 -37.60 9.62 -35.75
C SER A 2 -37.57 9.35 -34.25
N MET A 3 -36.44 8.89 -33.71
CA MET A 3 -35.42 9.79 -33.12
C MET A 3 -34.21 8.99 -32.61
N GLY A 4 -33.01 9.55 -32.79
CA GLY A 4 -31.84 9.27 -31.92
C GLY A 4 -30.61 8.63 -32.57
N ASP A 5 -29.91 9.38 -33.43
CA ASP A 5 -28.58 9.97 -33.13
C ASP A 5 -27.96 9.60 -31.77
N GLU A 6 -26.66 9.37 -31.56
CA GLU A 6 -25.43 9.67 -32.31
C GLU A 6 -24.24 8.98 -31.58
N HIS A 7 -23.17 8.69 -32.34
CA HIS A 7 -21.72 8.60 -32.00
C HIS A 7 -21.28 8.15 -30.58
N VAL A 8 -20.33 7.24 -30.40
CA VAL A 8 -18.90 7.36 -30.78
C VAL A 8 -18.29 5.97 -30.60
N TRP A 9 -17.76 5.30 -31.63
CA TRP A 9 -16.61 4.36 -31.52
C TRP A 9 -15.87 4.16 -32.86
N GLU A 10 -15.82 5.17 -33.73
CA GLU A 10 -14.82 5.17 -34.81
C GLU A 10 -13.45 5.55 -34.24
N LEU A 11 -12.78 4.56 -33.66
CA LEU A 11 -11.32 4.48 -33.64
C LEU A 11 -10.92 3.14 -34.26
N LEU A 12 -11.37 2.92 -35.49
CA LEU A 12 -10.72 2.01 -36.42
C LEU A 12 -9.37 2.61 -36.78
N LEU A 13 -8.32 2.12 -36.13
CA LEU A 13 -6.96 2.29 -36.65
C LEU A 13 -6.97 1.85 -38.13
N PRO A 14 -6.52 2.68 -39.08
CA PRO A 14 -6.52 2.30 -40.47
C PRO A 14 -5.54 1.14 -40.64
N LEU A 15 -6.07 -0.05 -40.93
CA LEU A 15 -5.27 -1.17 -41.40
C LEU A 15 -4.60 -0.74 -42.72
N PRO A 16 -3.28 -0.91 -42.89
CA PRO A 16 -2.61 -0.50 -44.10
C PRO A 16 -3.17 -1.29 -45.29
N THR A 17 -3.79 -0.57 -46.23
CA THR A 17 -4.53 -1.09 -47.40
C THR A 17 -3.64 -1.68 -48.49
N THR A 18 -2.37 -1.97 -48.20
CA THR A 18 -1.42 -2.50 -49.18
C THR A 18 -0.52 -3.55 -48.54
N ALA A 19 -1.11 -4.65 -48.08
CA ALA A 19 -0.37 -5.89 -47.93
C ALA A 19 -1.29 -7.01 -48.39
N SER A 20 -0.90 -7.69 -49.47
CA SER A 20 -1.44 -9.00 -49.82
C SER A 20 -1.16 -9.92 -48.63
N THR A 21 -2.10 -9.99 -47.71
CA THR A 21 -1.99 -10.84 -46.53
C THR A 21 -2.19 -12.26 -47.02
N SER A 22 -1.11 -13.03 -46.97
CA SER A 22 -1.17 -14.48 -47.19
C SER A 22 -2.32 -15.04 -46.37
N MET A 23 -3.10 -15.96 -46.95
CA MET A 23 -4.23 -16.63 -46.29
C MET A 23 -3.86 -17.16 -44.89
N ALA A 24 -2.59 -17.54 -44.71
CA ALA A 24 -2.02 -17.96 -43.43
C ALA A 24 -2.05 -16.87 -42.34
N LEU A 25 -1.82 -15.60 -42.69
CA LEU A 25 -1.81 -14.49 -41.74
C LEU A 25 -3.21 -14.15 -41.24
N SER A 26 -4.20 -14.16 -42.14
CA SER A 26 -5.61 -13.98 -41.79
C SER A 26 -6.18 -15.13 -40.97
N LEU A 27 -5.75 -16.37 -41.25
CA LEU A 27 -6.12 -17.53 -40.44
C LEU A 27 -5.47 -17.50 -39.06
N LEU A 28 -4.25 -16.98 -38.93
CA LEU A 28 -3.57 -16.82 -37.65
C LEU A 28 -4.25 -15.77 -36.78
N THR A 29 -4.59 -14.60 -37.33
CA THR A 29 -5.33 -13.56 -36.60
C THR A 29 -6.73 -14.02 -36.23
N PHE A 30 -7.43 -14.72 -37.13
CA PHE A 30 -8.75 -15.29 -36.86
C PHE A 30 -8.69 -16.39 -35.79
N ARG A 31 -7.67 -17.27 -35.82
CA ARG A 31 -7.43 -18.26 -34.74
C ARG A 31 -7.17 -17.57 -33.41
N LEU A 32 -6.27 -16.59 -33.35
CA LEU A 32 -5.96 -15.89 -32.10
C LEU A 32 -7.20 -15.22 -31.50
N LEU A 33 -8.04 -14.58 -32.32
CA LEU A 33 -9.29 -13.96 -31.88
C LEU A 33 -10.33 -14.99 -31.40
N LEU A 34 -10.45 -16.14 -32.06
CA LEU A 34 -11.34 -17.22 -31.65
C LEU A 34 -10.85 -17.97 -30.40
N THR A 35 -9.53 -18.01 -30.17
CA THR A 35 -8.93 -18.64 -28.98
C THR A 35 -9.34 -17.87 -27.72
N SER A 36 -9.50 -16.55 -27.80
CA SER A 36 -10.02 -15.72 -26.70
C SER A 36 -11.49 -15.98 -26.35
N SER A 37 -12.24 -16.65 -27.23
CA SER A 37 -13.68 -16.91 -27.06
C SER A 37 -14.00 -18.38 -26.72
N SER A 38 -12.99 -19.26 -26.70
CA SER A 38 -13.17 -20.69 -26.45
C SER A 38 -12.48 -21.09 -25.14
N SER A 39 -13.16 -20.85 -24.03
CA SER A 39 -12.81 -21.44 -22.74
C SER A 39 -13.17 -22.92 -22.74
N SER A 40 -12.24 -23.77 -23.15
CA SER A 40 -12.12 -25.14 -22.61
C SER A 40 -10.86 -25.84 -23.09
N SER A 41 -10.24 -26.58 -22.15
CA SER A 41 -9.15 -27.55 -22.31
C SER A 41 -7.70 -27.04 -22.24
N SER A 42 -7.30 -26.68 -21.02
CA SER A 42 -6.07 -27.11 -20.31
C SER A 42 -4.78 -27.36 -21.11
N SER A 43 -3.79 -26.46 -20.96
CA SER A 43 -2.43 -26.80 -20.46
C SER A 43 -1.57 -25.55 -20.28
N GLU A 44 -1.85 -24.77 -19.25
CA GLU A 44 -0.89 -23.94 -18.51
C GLU A 44 -1.63 -23.50 -17.25
N GLY A 45 -1.04 -23.71 -16.06
CA GLY A 45 -1.72 -23.62 -14.75
C GLY A 45 -2.07 -22.21 -14.32
N TYR A 46 -2.75 -21.43 -15.16
CA TYR A 46 -3.22 -20.10 -14.84
C TYR A 46 -4.60 -20.17 -14.19
N TRP A 47 -4.76 -19.43 -13.09
CA TRP A 47 -6.04 -19.30 -12.43
C TRP A 47 -7.01 -18.50 -13.30
N SER A 48 -8.28 -18.91 -13.35
CA SER A 48 -9.31 -18.07 -13.97
C SER A 48 -9.49 -16.79 -13.16
N THR A 49 -9.84 -15.69 -13.82
CA THR A 49 -10.23 -14.43 -13.16
C THR A 49 -11.36 -14.64 -12.15
N ASP A 50 -12.29 -15.54 -12.47
CA ASP A 50 -13.44 -15.88 -11.63
C ASP A 50 -13.06 -16.65 -10.35
N GLU A 51 -11.88 -17.28 -10.33
CA GLU A 51 -11.34 -17.98 -9.16
C GLU A 51 -10.35 -17.09 -8.40
N PHE A 52 -9.45 -16.42 -9.12
CA PHE A 52 -8.38 -15.62 -8.55
C PHE A 52 -8.89 -14.36 -7.86
N LEU A 53 -9.78 -13.59 -8.48
CA LEU A 53 -10.21 -12.32 -7.89
C LEU A 53 -10.96 -12.51 -6.56
N PRO A 54 -11.95 -13.43 -6.44
CA PRO A 54 -12.61 -13.66 -5.16
C PRO A 54 -11.64 -14.14 -4.08
N GLU A 55 -10.77 -15.11 -4.38
CA GLU A 55 -9.85 -15.68 -3.40
C GLU A 55 -8.76 -14.69 -2.98
N ASN A 56 -8.19 -13.92 -3.91
CA ASN A 56 -7.21 -12.89 -3.60
C ASN A 56 -7.83 -11.79 -2.72
N ARG A 57 -9.05 -11.33 -3.03
CA ARG A 57 -9.78 -10.37 -2.20
C ARG A 57 -10.06 -10.90 -0.80
N ARG A 58 -10.46 -12.17 -0.70
CA ARG A 58 -10.69 -12.84 0.59
C ARG A 58 -9.41 -12.87 1.43
N ARG A 59 -8.28 -13.33 0.86
CA ARG A 59 -6.98 -13.38 1.56
C ARG A 59 -6.47 -12.00 1.99
N LEU A 60 -6.58 -11.00 1.13
CA LEU A 60 -6.17 -9.63 1.47
C LEU A 60 -7.03 -9.06 2.60
N ARG A 61 -8.35 -9.32 2.56
CA ARG A 61 -9.26 -8.93 3.64
C ARG A 61 -8.89 -9.60 4.95
N ASP A 62 -8.70 -10.92 4.96
CA ASP A 62 -8.36 -11.66 6.17
C ASP A 62 -7.07 -11.13 6.82
N ARG A 63 -6.04 -10.86 6.02
CA ARG A 63 -4.78 -10.29 6.53
C ARG A 63 -4.95 -8.87 7.05
N ARG A 64 -5.69 -8.02 6.32
CA ARG A 64 -6.00 -6.67 6.78
C ARG A 64 -6.72 -6.70 8.14
N GLU A 65 -7.76 -7.51 8.27
CA GLU A 65 -8.55 -7.63 9.51
C GLU A 65 -7.72 -8.15 10.69
N LYS A 66 -6.80 -9.11 10.45
CA LYS A 66 -5.86 -9.57 11.47
C LYS A 66 -4.90 -8.46 11.92
N LEU A 67 -4.35 -7.70 10.98
CA LEU A 67 -3.47 -6.57 11.29
C LEU A 67 -4.23 -5.49 12.07
N GLU A 68 -5.41 -5.10 11.60
CA GLU A 68 -6.27 -4.10 12.25
C GLU A 68 -6.62 -4.51 13.68
N ARG A 69 -7.01 -5.77 13.91
CA ARG A 69 -7.24 -6.30 15.26
C ARG A 69 -6.00 -6.17 16.14
N THR A 70 -4.83 -6.57 15.64
CA THR A 70 -3.56 -6.48 16.37
C THR A 70 -3.24 -5.03 16.75
N LEU A 71 -3.45 -4.09 15.83
CA LEU A 71 -3.24 -2.67 16.08
C LEU A 71 -4.22 -2.13 17.14
N THR A 72 -5.50 -2.51 17.07
CA THR A 72 -6.49 -2.17 18.09
C THR A 72 -6.11 -2.72 19.47
N GLU A 73 -5.73 -4.00 19.55
CA GLU A 73 -5.29 -4.64 20.79
C GLU A 73 -4.02 -3.99 21.36
N SER A 74 -3.11 -3.55 20.50
CA SER A 74 -1.89 -2.84 20.88
C SER A 74 -2.11 -1.35 21.18
N GLY A 75 -3.35 -0.85 21.04
CA GLY A 75 -3.70 0.56 21.23
C GLY A 75 -3.04 1.50 20.21
N ILE A 76 -2.67 1.01 19.03
CA ILE A 76 -2.09 1.82 17.95
C ILE A 76 -3.21 2.31 17.03
N PRO A 77 -3.47 3.62 16.92
CA PRO A 77 -4.46 4.14 15.99
C PRO A 77 -4.03 3.91 14.54
N TYR A 78 -5.01 3.74 13.65
CA TYR A 78 -4.77 3.56 12.23
C TYR A 78 -5.94 4.12 11.41
N LEU A 79 -5.68 4.41 10.12
CA LEU A 79 -6.73 4.77 9.18
C LEU A 79 -7.35 3.50 8.60
N PRO A 80 -8.64 3.19 8.87
CA PRO A 80 -9.31 2.05 8.26
C PRO A 80 -9.33 2.20 6.74
N SER A 81 -9.14 1.09 6.03
CA SER A 81 -9.16 1.06 4.57
C SER A 81 -9.94 -0.12 4.06
N ASP A 82 -10.84 0.11 3.10
CA ASP A 82 -11.60 -0.94 2.44
C ASP A 82 -10.85 -1.58 1.25
N SER A 83 -9.65 -1.07 0.94
CA SER A 83 -8.90 -1.43 -0.26
C SER A 83 -7.39 -1.26 -0.10
N GLY A 84 -6.63 -1.72 -1.09
CA GLY A 84 -5.18 -1.60 -1.14
C GLY A 84 -4.46 -2.81 -0.56
N LEU A 85 -3.17 -2.61 -0.26
CA LEU A 85 -2.24 -3.65 0.17
C LEU A 85 -1.53 -3.28 1.49
N PHE A 86 -1.98 -2.19 2.11
CA PHE A 86 -1.37 -1.61 3.28
C PHE A 86 -2.38 -0.87 4.16
N VAL A 87 -2.00 -0.59 5.40
CA VAL A 87 -2.71 0.27 6.35
C VAL A 87 -1.80 1.43 6.75
N TRP A 88 -2.38 2.60 6.98
CA TRP A 88 -1.68 3.75 7.57
C TRP A 88 -1.83 3.71 9.09
N MET A 89 -0.72 3.51 9.79
CA MET A 89 -0.64 3.54 11.24
C MET A 89 -0.26 4.93 11.71
N ASP A 90 -0.79 5.32 12.86
CA ASP A 90 -0.43 6.53 13.58
C ASP A 90 0.49 6.16 14.75
N LEU A 91 1.78 6.41 14.58
CA LEU A 91 2.83 6.16 15.57
C LEU A 91 3.33 7.48 16.19
N ARG A 92 2.54 8.56 16.13
CA ARG A 92 2.93 9.87 16.69
C ARG A 92 3.23 9.82 18.18
N GLU A 93 2.59 8.90 18.91
CA GLU A 93 2.85 8.64 20.33
C GLU A 93 4.34 8.33 20.61
N PHE A 94 5.01 7.67 19.66
CA PHE A 94 6.38 7.16 19.76
C PHE A 94 7.43 8.05 19.09
N LEU A 95 7.03 9.19 18.53
CA LEU A 95 7.99 10.14 18.00
C LEU A 95 8.86 10.70 19.15
N PRO A 96 10.18 10.86 18.95
CA PRO A 96 11.01 11.66 19.85
C PRO A 96 10.39 13.06 20.03
N PRO A 97 10.62 13.78 21.13
CA PRO A 97 10.09 15.14 21.30
C PRO A 97 10.65 16.11 20.24
N PRO A 98 9.92 17.20 19.90
CA PRO A 98 10.49 18.28 19.10
C PRO A 98 11.72 18.88 19.82
N PRO A 99 12.67 19.46 19.08
CA PRO A 99 13.81 20.14 19.68
C PRO A 99 13.33 21.26 20.63
N SER A 100 14.06 21.46 21.74
CA SER A 100 13.76 22.53 22.67
C SER A 100 13.96 23.90 21.99
N PRO A 101 13.14 24.92 22.35
CA PRO A 101 13.21 26.25 21.75
C PRO A 101 14.59 26.92 21.90
N ASP A 102 15.40 26.47 22.86
CA ASP A 102 16.73 26.99 23.15
C ASP A 102 17.79 26.65 22.08
N GLU A 103 17.56 25.63 21.23
CA GLU A 103 18.47 25.28 20.11
C GLU A 103 18.09 25.96 18.79
N SER A 104 16.87 26.51 18.69
CA SER A 104 16.40 27.30 17.55
C SER A 104 16.78 28.77 17.73
N SER A 105 18.08 29.07 17.53
CA SER A 105 18.55 30.44 17.46
C SER A 105 17.82 31.21 16.33
N SER A 106 17.17 32.31 16.74
CA SER A 106 16.63 33.46 15.99
C SER A 106 15.20 33.41 15.39
N ALA A 107 14.28 34.07 16.13
CA ALA A 107 12.99 34.71 15.74
C ALA A 107 11.86 33.79 15.22
N SER A 108 10.59 33.86 15.62
CA SER A 108 9.75 34.93 16.17
C SER A 108 8.43 34.33 16.70
N SER A 109 7.75 35.06 17.58
CA SER A 109 6.50 34.69 18.24
C SER A 109 5.32 34.39 17.30
N SER A 110 4.93 33.11 17.21
CA SER A 110 3.59 32.57 16.93
C SER A 110 3.76 31.06 16.80
N ALA A 111 2.93 30.23 17.45
CA ALA A 111 2.95 28.76 17.44
C ALA A 111 3.97 28.17 16.45
N GLU A 112 5.22 28.01 16.90
CA GLU A 112 6.37 27.80 16.03
C GLU A 112 6.15 26.50 15.24
N THR A 113 5.89 26.65 13.95
CA THR A 113 5.69 25.51 13.06
C THR A 113 7.03 24.80 12.93
N GLU A 114 7.10 23.58 13.47
CA GLU A 114 8.29 22.74 13.41
C GLU A 114 8.84 22.67 11.97
N SER A 115 10.15 22.89 11.80
CA SER A 115 10.78 22.78 10.48
C SER A 115 10.61 21.38 9.91
N ARG A 116 10.40 21.28 8.60
CA ARG A 116 10.28 19.98 7.88
C ARG A 116 11.47 19.06 8.15
N GLU A 117 12.67 19.62 8.21
CA GLU A 117 13.87 18.84 8.50
C GLU A 117 13.82 18.22 9.92
N SER A 118 13.25 18.93 10.89
CA SER A 118 13.04 18.41 12.24
C SER A 118 12.05 17.26 12.27
N MET A 119 10.92 17.42 11.59
CA MET A 119 9.92 16.36 11.44
C MET A 119 10.53 15.10 10.78
N GLU A 120 11.31 15.28 9.71
CA GLU A 120 11.98 14.18 9.01
C GLU A 120 13.03 13.48 9.88
N ARG A 121 13.79 14.23 10.69
CA ARG A 121 14.79 13.66 11.60
C ARG A 121 14.16 12.80 12.68
N ARG A 122 13.07 13.28 13.30
CA ARG A 122 12.34 12.55 14.34
C ARG A 122 11.66 11.30 13.79
N GLU A 123 11.00 11.41 12.65
CA GLU A 123 10.38 10.26 11.99
C GLU A 123 11.42 9.22 11.55
N ARG A 124 12.58 9.66 11.05
CA ARG A 124 13.70 8.78 10.72
C ARG A 124 14.27 8.09 11.96
N SER A 125 14.39 8.79 13.08
CA SER A 125 14.85 8.20 14.34
C SER A 125 13.91 7.09 14.80
N LEU A 126 12.60 7.33 14.76
CA LEU A 126 11.58 6.31 15.05
C LEU A 126 11.68 5.12 14.07
N TYR A 127 11.79 5.38 12.77
CA TYR A 127 11.97 4.34 11.75
C TYR A 127 13.17 3.42 12.05
N LEU A 128 14.31 3.99 12.42
CA LEU A 128 15.52 3.22 12.70
C LEU A 128 15.38 2.38 13.98
N SER A 129 14.71 2.90 15.01
CA SER A 129 14.43 2.13 16.24
C SER A 129 13.51 0.94 15.93
N LEU A 130 12.40 1.16 15.21
CA LEU A 130 11.48 0.10 14.76
C LEU A 130 12.21 -0.99 13.97
N LEU A 131 13.10 -0.59 13.04
CA LEU A 131 13.82 -1.54 12.22
C LEU A 131 14.91 -2.30 12.99
N ASN A 132 15.77 -1.60 13.71
CA ASN A 132 16.98 -2.19 14.30
C ASN A 132 16.70 -2.91 15.62
N GLU A 133 15.77 -2.40 16.43
CA GLU A 133 15.49 -2.93 17.77
C GLU A 133 14.33 -3.92 17.75
N HIS A 134 13.31 -3.66 16.93
CA HIS A 134 12.10 -4.48 16.88
C HIS A 134 11.99 -5.35 15.62
N GLY A 135 12.86 -5.16 14.62
CA GLY A 135 12.82 -5.92 13.38
C GLY A 135 11.53 -5.66 12.59
N LEU A 136 11.01 -4.43 12.64
CA LEU A 136 9.79 -3.99 11.97
C LEU A 136 10.13 -2.96 10.90
N LEU A 137 9.84 -3.28 9.64
CA LEU A 137 10.05 -2.38 8.51
C LEU A 137 8.71 -1.78 8.07
N PHE A 138 8.56 -0.48 8.30
CA PHE A 138 7.42 0.31 7.81
C PHE A 138 7.90 1.48 6.94
N THR A 139 7.07 1.94 6.01
CA THR A 139 7.44 3.12 5.19
C THR A 139 7.06 4.41 5.93
N PRO A 140 8.00 5.33 6.21
CA PRO A 140 7.70 6.60 6.86
C PRO A 140 6.84 7.52 5.98
N GLY A 141 5.86 8.21 6.57
CA GLY A 141 4.88 9.02 5.85
C GLY A 141 5.49 10.26 5.19
N LEU A 142 6.49 10.90 5.80
CA LEU A 142 7.13 12.09 5.22
C LEU A 142 7.86 11.76 3.92
N SER A 143 8.38 10.52 3.78
CA SER A 143 8.96 10.04 2.52
C SER A 143 7.94 10.00 1.37
N MET A 144 6.66 9.90 1.71
CA MET A 144 5.51 9.90 0.80
C MET A 144 4.77 11.24 0.77
N LYS A 145 5.43 12.33 1.22
CA LYS A 145 4.88 13.70 1.25
C LYS A 145 3.68 13.90 2.19
N ASN A 146 3.56 13.10 3.25
CA ASN A 146 2.65 13.45 4.35
C ASN A 146 3.05 14.82 4.93
N GLU A 147 2.08 15.57 5.43
CA GLU A 147 2.29 16.90 6.01
C GLU A 147 2.82 16.83 7.43
N LEU A 148 2.48 15.76 8.16
CA LEU A 148 2.84 15.56 9.57
C LEU A 148 3.71 14.31 9.75
N PRO A 149 4.68 14.32 10.69
CA PRO A 149 5.47 13.15 11.04
C PRO A 149 4.63 12.12 11.80
N GLY A 150 5.10 10.88 11.81
CA GLY A 150 4.61 9.82 12.70
C GLY A 150 3.58 8.90 12.07
N PHE A 151 3.19 9.15 10.82
CA PHE A 151 2.38 8.19 10.07
C PHE A 151 3.26 7.18 9.35
N PHE A 152 2.94 5.90 9.45
CA PHE A 152 3.72 4.83 8.85
C PHE A 152 2.83 3.88 8.05
N ARG A 153 3.27 3.54 6.84
CA ARG A 153 2.58 2.58 5.98
C ARG A 153 3.06 1.16 6.30
N CYS A 154 2.14 0.31 6.72
CA CYS A 154 2.36 -1.12 6.96
C CYS A 154 1.78 -1.96 5.81
N VAL A 155 2.62 -2.64 5.05
CA VAL A 155 2.20 -3.52 3.93
C VAL A 155 1.94 -4.92 4.48
N TYR A 156 0.73 -5.44 4.30
CA TYR A 156 0.33 -6.76 4.83
C TYR A 156 0.26 -7.86 3.75
N SER A 157 0.40 -7.51 2.47
CA SER A 157 0.21 -8.45 1.37
C SER A 157 1.48 -9.20 0.94
N ALA A 158 2.67 -8.69 1.27
CA ALA A 158 3.93 -9.15 0.67
C ALA A 158 4.65 -10.25 1.46
N ALA A 159 4.40 -10.35 2.77
CA ALA A 159 5.04 -11.33 3.64
C ALA A 159 4.48 -12.74 3.44
N SER A 160 5.28 -13.79 3.70
CA SER A 160 4.74 -15.14 3.90
C SER A 160 3.82 -15.19 5.13
N ASP A 161 3.02 -16.25 5.27
CA ASP A 161 2.12 -16.36 6.44
C ASP A 161 2.90 -16.37 7.77
N GLY A 162 4.04 -17.07 7.83
CA GLY A 162 4.87 -17.11 9.04
C GLY A 162 5.51 -15.75 9.37
N GLU A 163 6.01 -15.04 8.37
CA GLU A 163 6.58 -13.69 8.55
C GLU A 163 5.50 -12.68 8.95
N PHE A 164 4.29 -12.82 8.39
CA PHE A 164 3.16 -11.97 8.74
C PHE A 164 2.77 -12.14 10.21
N GLU A 165 2.58 -13.37 10.69
CA GLU A 165 2.24 -13.64 12.09
C GLU A 165 3.35 -13.20 13.05
N LEU A 166 4.62 -13.42 12.70
CA LEU A 166 5.76 -12.90 13.48
C LEU A 166 5.77 -11.36 13.52
N GLY A 167 5.42 -10.70 12.42
CA GLY A 167 5.27 -9.26 12.35
C GLY A 167 4.20 -8.73 13.30
N LEU A 168 3.04 -9.39 13.36
CA LEU A 168 1.95 -9.04 14.29
C LEU A 168 2.40 -9.18 15.75
N GLU A 169 3.08 -10.28 16.10
CA GLU A 169 3.62 -10.50 17.45
C GLU A 169 4.64 -9.41 17.83
N ARG A 170 5.50 -9.00 16.88
CA ARG A 170 6.48 -7.93 17.10
C ARG A 170 5.80 -6.57 17.27
N ILE A 171 4.74 -6.26 16.53
CA ILE A 171 3.98 -5.01 16.68
C ILE A 171 3.46 -4.87 18.11
N GLY A 172 2.82 -5.92 18.65
CA GLY A 172 2.32 -5.89 20.03
C GLY A 172 3.43 -5.65 21.06
N ARG A 173 4.51 -6.44 20.98
CA ARG A 173 5.67 -6.29 21.88
C ARG A 173 6.35 -4.93 21.76
N CYS A 174 6.44 -4.39 20.55
CA CYS A 174 7.01 -3.08 20.26
C CYS A 174 6.22 -1.98 20.96
N ALA A 175 4.88 -1.97 20.83
CA ALA A 175 4.03 -0.97 21.45
C ALA A 175 4.23 -0.93 22.98
N ASP A 176 4.23 -2.09 23.63
CA ASP A 176 4.43 -2.21 25.07
C ASP A 176 5.84 -1.77 25.50
N ALA A 177 6.87 -2.12 24.71
CA ALA A 177 8.24 -1.73 25.00
C ALA A 177 8.44 -0.22 24.90
N MET A 178 7.92 0.41 23.85
CA MET A 178 8.08 1.85 23.65
C MET A 178 7.33 2.68 24.69
N ARG A 179 6.17 2.20 25.19
CA ARG A 179 5.45 2.87 26.29
C ARG A 179 6.21 2.76 27.61
N ARG A 180 6.76 1.59 27.94
CA ARG A 180 7.57 1.40 29.16
C ARG A 180 8.81 2.29 29.16
N SER A 181 9.55 2.37 28.05
CA SER A 181 10.73 3.26 27.96
C SER A 181 10.39 4.74 28.16
N LYS A 182 9.16 5.15 27.82
CA LYS A 182 8.67 6.52 28.00
C LYS A 182 8.28 6.84 29.44
N GLU A 183 7.91 5.84 30.25
CA GLU A 183 7.64 6.01 31.68
C GLU A 183 8.93 6.09 32.53
N GLU A 184 10.01 5.49 32.03
CA GLU A 184 11.32 5.48 32.68
C GLU A 184 12.17 6.75 32.40
N THR A 185 11.76 7.57 31.42
CA THR A 185 12.45 8.81 30.98
C THR A 185 11.75 10.05 31.50
#